data_AF-A0A2E9UT81-F1
#
_entry.id   AF-A0A2E9UT81-F1
#
_cell.length_a   1.000
_cell.length_b   1.000
_cell.length_c   1.000
_cell.angle_alpha   90.00
_cell.angle_beta   90.00
_cell.angle_gamma   90.00
#
_symmetry.space_group_name_H-M   'P 1'
#
loop_
_entity.id
_entity.type
_entity.pdbx_description
1 polymer ?
#
loop_
_entity_poly.entity_id
_entity_poly.type
_entity_poly.pdbx_seq_one_letter_code
_entity_poly.pdbx_strand_id
1 'polypeptide(L)'
;MILGNMSCALNEIGIETEIRNDILGGAIGEISPCETWIELWVVNATQTAAATLRIQEILEESASDDWFCNQCQEPNPETFHFCWQCGELM
;
A
#
# COMPACT_ATOMS: atom_id res chain seq x y z
N MET A 1 7.27 -3.25 0.50
CA MET A 1 6.58 -4.13 -0.46
C MET A 1 5.13 -3.65 -0.57
N ILE A 2 4.89 -2.58 -1.31
CA ILE A 2 3.56 -1.91 -1.39
C ILE A 2 2.83 -2.32 -2.69
N LEU A 3 3.56 -2.46 -3.79
CA LEU A 3 2.99 -2.80 -5.10
C LEU A 3 2.45 -4.24 -5.19
N GLY A 4 3.03 -5.18 -4.44
CA GLY A 4 2.51 -6.55 -4.34
C GLY A 4 1.11 -6.59 -3.73
N ASN A 5 0.87 -5.80 -2.68
CA ASN A 5 -0.45 -5.71 -2.05
C ASN A 5 -1.48 -5.10 -3.02
N MET A 6 -1.09 -4.06 -3.76
CA MET A 6 -1.95 -3.45 -4.78
C MET A 6 -2.26 -4.42 -5.92
N SER A 7 -1.28 -5.18 -6.40
CA SER A 7 -1.46 -6.20 -7.43
C SER A 7 -2.43 -7.30 -6.96
N CYS A 8 -2.26 -7.82 -5.74
CA CYS A 8 -3.18 -8.80 -5.17
C CYS A 8 -4.61 -8.25 -5.08
N ALA A 9 -4.80 -7.04 -4.55
CA ALA A 9 -6.13 -6.45 -4.40
C ALA A 9 -6.83 -6.17 -5.74
N LEU A 10 -6.07 -5.86 -6.79
CA LEU A 10 -6.61 -5.73 -8.16
C LEU A 10 -6.95 -7.09 -8.76
N ASN A 11 -6.12 -8.12 -8.55
CA ASN A 11 -6.39 -9.47 -9.03
C ASN A 11 -7.65 -10.08 -8.37
N GLU A 12 -7.93 -9.78 -7.10
CA GLU A 12 -9.15 -10.24 -6.40
C GLU A 12 -10.44 -9.80 -7.09
N ILE A 13 -10.44 -8.63 -7.73
CA ILE A 13 -11.57 -8.10 -8.49
C ILE A 13 -11.50 -8.41 -9.99
N GLY A 14 -10.56 -9.27 -10.40
CA GLY A 14 -10.39 -9.73 -11.78
C GLY A 14 -9.59 -8.78 -12.68
N ILE A 15 -8.88 -7.80 -12.11
CA ILE A 15 -8.02 -6.88 -12.85
C ILE A 15 -6.59 -7.43 -12.88
N GLU A 16 -6.19 -7.93 -14.04
CA GLU A 16 -4.84 -8.43 -14.29
C GLU A 16 -3.81 -7.29 -14.32
N THR A 17 -2.68 -7.50 -13.64
CA THR A 17 -1.61 -6.50 -13.49
C THR A 17 -0.22 -7.07 -13.81
N GLU A 18 0.68 -6.19 -14.24
CA GLU A 18 2.08 -6.48 -14.53
C GLU A 18 2.96 -5.53 -13.71
N ILE A 19 3.97 -6.05 -13.00
CA ILE A 19 4.97 -5.23 -12.31
C ILE A 19 6.19 -5.12 -13.21
N ARG A 20 6.63 -3.90 -13.48
CA ARG A 20 7.82 -3.62 -14.30
C ARG A 20 8.93 -3.00 -13.47
N ASN A 21 10.17 -3.20 -13.92
CA ASN A 21 11.39 -2.62 -13.33
C ASN A 21 11.70 -3.10 -11.90
N ASP A 22 11.11 -4.22 -11.46
CA ASP A 22 11.33 -4.82 -10.13
C ASP A 22 12.76 -5.37 -9.94
N ILE A 23 13.51 -5.59 -11.03
CA ILE A 23 14.86 -6.19 -11.04
C ILE A 23 15.98 -5.14 -11.24
N LEU A 24 15.68 -3.87 -11.53
CA LEU A 24 16.71 -2.84 -11.82
C LEU A 24 17.50 -2.37 -10.58
N GLY A 25 17.12 -2.79 -9.37
CA GLY A 25 17.85 -2.47 -8.15
C GLY A 25 19.26 -3.07 -8.06
N GLY A 26 19.62 -4.04 -8.91
CA GLY A 26 20.98 -4.60 -8.97
C GLY A 26 21.98 -3.78 -9.80
N ALA A 27 21.52 -2.83 -10.60
CA ALA A 27 22.32 -2.03 -11.53
C ALA A 27 22.42 -0.55 -11.11
N ILE A 28 22.29 -0.28 -9.80
CA ILE A 28 22.44 1.05 -9.20
C ILE A 28 23.90 1.48 -9.37
N GLY A 29 24.21 2.07 -10.52
CA GLY A 29 25.56 2.48 -10.92
C GLY A 29 25.67 2.90 -12.39
N GLU A 30 24.86 2.32 -13.28
CA GLU A 30 24.95 2.56 -14.74
C GLU A 30 23.67 3.17 -15.37
N ILE A 31 22.59 3.29 -14.61
CA ILE A 31 21.27 3.74 -15.11
C ILE A 31 20.82 4.97 -14.30
N SER A 32 20.19 5.95 -14.97
CA SER A 32 19.72 7.15 -14.30
C SER A 32 18.66 6.78 -13.24
N PRO A 33 18.68 7.35 -12.03
CA PRO A 33 17.75 6.99 -10.95
C PRO A 33 16.27 7.20 -11.28
N CYS A 34 15.96 7.93 -12.36
CA CYS A 34 14.60 8.12 -12.87
C CYS A 34 14.08 6.92 -13.69
N GLU A 35 14.96 6.03 -14.17
CA GLU A 35 14.62 4.89 -15.03
C GLU A 35 14.47 3.57 -14.25
N THR A 36 14.60 3.60 -12.93
CA THR A 36 14.59 2.40 -12.07
C THR A 36 13.35 2.31 -11.17
N TRP A 37 12.32 3.14 -11.41
CA TRP A 37 11.12 3.14 -10.57
C TRP A 37 10.28 1.91 -10.91
N ILE A 38 9.84 1.20 -9.86
CA ILE A 38 8.97 0.03 -10.02
C ILE A 38 7.57 0.53 -10.36
N GLU A 39 7.00 -0.01 -11.42
CA GLU A 39 5.70 0.41 -11.94
C GLU A 39 4.71 -0.75 -11.86
N LEU A 40 3.45 -0.44 -11.54
CA LEU A 40 2.33 -1.39 -11.63
C LEU A 40 1.46 -1.00 -12.82
N TRP A 41 1.33 -1.90 -13.78
CA TRP A 41 0.60 -1.71 -15.02
C TRP A 41 -0.68 -2.54 -15.00
N VAL A 42 -1.78 -1.97 -15.49
CA VAL A 42 -3.02 -2.71 -15.73
C VAL A 42 -2.97 -3.24 -17.16
N VAL A 43 -3.15 -4.55 -17.34
CA VAL A 43 -3.03 -5.19 -18.67
C VAL A 43 -4.13 -4.71 -19.63
N ASN A 44 -5.34 -4.51 -19.12
CA ASN A 44 -6.46 -4.02 -19.90
C ASN A 44 -6.79 -2.55 -19.57
N ALA A 45 -6.53 -1.66 -20.52
CA ALA A 45 -6.78 -0.22 -20.38
C ALA A 45 -8.25 0.15 -20.12
N THR A 46 -9.23 -0.71 -20.46
CA THR A 46 -10.63 -0.43 -20.15
C THR A 46 -10.93 -0.55 -18.64
N GLN A 47 -10.09 -1.28 -17.91
CA GLN A 47 -10.22 -1.51 -16.47
C GLN A 47 -9.45 -0.48 -15.63
N THR A 48 -8.73 0.45 -16.26
CA THR A 48 -7.91 1.44 -15.55
C THR A 48 -8.71 2.27 -14.56
N ALA A 49 -9.93 2.72 -14.92
CA ALA A 49 -10.76 3.50 -14.01
C ALA A 49 -11.17 2.71 -12.75
N ALA A 50 -11.53 1.43 -12.92
CA ALA A 50 -11.87 0.55 -11.81
C ALA A 50 -10.64 0.26 -10.93
N ALA A 51 -9.48 0.06 -11.54
CA ALA A 51 -8.23 -0.15 -10.83
C ALA A 51 -7.83 1.08 -10.00
N THR A 52 -7.95 2.28 -10.57
CA THR A 52 -7.67 3.54 -9.86
C THR A 52 -8.60 3.71 -8.66
N LEU A 53 -9.89 3.46 -8.83
CA LEU A 53 -10.86 3.56 -7.73
C LEU A 53 -10.51 2.58 -6.61
N ARG A 54 -10.23 1.32 -6.94
CA ARG A 54 -9.87 0.32 -5.92
C ARG A 54 -8.58 0.67 -5.17
N ILE A 55 -7.58 1.21 -5.87
CA ILE A 55 -6.36 1.69 -5.22
C ILE A 55 -6.66 2.85 -4.28
N GLN A 56 -7.53 3.80 -4.70
CA GLN A 56 -7.92 4.92 -3.84
C GLN A 56 -8.62 4.45 -2.57
N GLU A 57 -9.57 3.52 -2.67
CA GLU A 57 -10.24 2.93 -1.51
C GLU A 57 -9.25 2.31 -0.51
N ILE A 58 -8.26 1.54 -1.00
CA ILE A 58 -7.25 0.92 -0.14
C ILE A 58 -6.40 1.99 0.57
N LEU A 59 -6.05 3.07 -0.13
CA LEU A 59 -5.29 4.17 0.45
C LEU A 59 -6.11 4.95 1.47
N GLU A 60 -7.41 5.11 1.26
CA GLU A 60 -8.34 5.77 2.18
C GLU A 60 -8.67 4.89 3.41
N GLU A 61 -8.85 3.59 3.24
CA GLU A 61 -9.04 2.62 4.35
C GLU A 61 -7.84 2.61 5.30
N SER A 62 -6.62 2.83 4.79
CA SER A 62 -5.43 2.94 5.63
C SER A 62 -5.33 4.24 6.45
N ALA A 63 -6.26 5.18 6.24
CA ALA A 63 -6.37 6.42 6.99
C ALA A 63 -7.50 6.34 8.05
N SER A 64 -7.61 5.22 8.75
CA SER A 64 -8.50 5.08 9.92
C SER A 64 -8.02 5.94 11.10
N ASP A 65 -8.97 6.51 11.85
CA ASP A 65 -8.69 7.44 12.95
C ASP A 65 -7.91 6.76 14.09
N ASP A 66 -6.75 7.33 14.43
CA ASP A 66 -5.99 6.95 15.62
C ASP A 66 -6.85 7.05 16.88
N TRP A 67 -6.68 6.11 17.82
CA TRP A 67 -7.36 6.12 19.11
C TRP A 67 -6.40 6.52 20.24
N PHE A 68 -6.93 7.27 21.21
CA PHE A 68 -6.16 7.66 22.39
C PHE A 68 -6.32 6.65 23.52
N CYS A 69 -5.20 6.23 24.12
CA CYS A 69 -5.24 5.31 25.23
C CYS A 69 -5.87 5.96 26.48
N ASN A 70 -6.85 5.28 27.08
CA ASN A 70 -7.51 5.74 28.30
C ASN A 70 -6.58 5.81 29.54
N GLN A 71 -5.44 5.11 29.53
CA GLN A 71 -4.48 5.08 30.65
C GLN A 71 -3.35 6.11 30.49
N CYS A 72 -2.68 6.14 29.35
CA CYS A 72 -1.49 6.98 29.14
C CYS A 72 -1.70 8.14 28.16
N GLN A 73 -2.90 8.27 27.57
CA GLN A 73 -3.28 9.33 26.62
C GLN A 73 -2.42 9.42 25.35
N GLU A 74 -1.67 8.36 25.04
CA GLU A 74 -0.90 8.28 23.80
C GLU A 74 -1.83 7.97 22.61
N PRO A 75 -1.59 8.58 21.43
CA PRO A 75 -2.25 8.17 20.20
C PRO A 75 -1.73 6.81 19.75
N ASN A 76 -2.64 5.93 19.34
CA ASN A 76 -2.36 4.61 18.82
C ASN A 76 -3.07 4.49 17.46
N PRO A 77 -2.38 3.98 16.43
CA PRO A 77 -3.06 3.71 15.17
C PRO A 77 -4.19 2.70 15.33
N GLU A 78 -5.27 2.84 14.57
CA GLU A 78 -6.41 1.90 14.59
C GLU A 78 -5.99 0.45 14.30
N THR A 79 -4.89 0.25 13.57
CA THR A 79 -4.27 -1.06 13.34
C THR A 79 -3.77 -1.77 14.60
N PHE A 80 -3.65 -1.07 15.74
CA PHE A 80 -3.24 -1.63 17.02
C PHE A 80 -4.45 -1.94 17.91
N HIS A 81 -4.55 -3.20 18.36
CA HIS A 81 -5.57 -3.64 19.31
C HIS A 81 -5.23 -3.34 20.79
N PHE A 82 -4.02 -2.87 21.08
CA PHE A 82 -3.53 -2.54 22.43
C PHE A 82 -2.59 -1.33 22.35
N CYS A 83 -2.46 -0.61 23.46
CA CYS A 83 -1.62 0.58 23.50
C CYS A 83 -0.13 0.22 23.41
N TRP A 84 0.62 0.85 22.50
CA TRP A 84 2.04 0.56 22.29
C TRP A 84 2.92 0.95 23.49
N GLN A 85 2.50 1.94 24.28
CA GLN A 85 3.23 2.46 25.44
C GLN A 85 2.96 1.64 26.71
N CYS A 86 1.69 1.30 27.00
CA CYS A 86 1.30 0.70 28.28
C CYS A 86 0.72 -0.73 28.17
N GLY A 87 0.40 -1.21 26.96
CA GLY A 87 -0.16 -2.54 26.73
C GLY A 87 -1.64 -2.71 27.08
N GLU A 88 -2.33 -1.65 27.49
CA GLU A 88 -3.76 -1.70 27.81
C GLU A 88 -4.61 -1.82 26.54
N LEU A 89 -5.70 -2.58 26.62
CA LEU A 89 -6.71 -2.65 25.57
C LEU A 89 -7.50 -1.32 25.49
N MET A 90 -8.07 -1.04 24.32
CA MET A 90 -8.85 0.18 24.02
C MET A 90 -9.85 0.57 25.12
#